data_AF-A0A318U759-F1
#
_entry.id   AF-A0A318U759-F1
#
_cell.length_a   1.000
_cell.length_b   1.000
_cell.length_c   1.000
_cell.angle_alpha   90.00
_cell.angle_beta   90.00
_cell.angle_gamma   90.00
#
_symmetry.space_group_name_H-M   'P 1'
#
loop_
_entity.id
_entity.type
_entity.pdbx_description
1 polymer ?
#
loop_
_entity_poly.entity_id
_entity_poly.type
_entity_poly.pdbx_seq_one_letter_code
_entity_poly.pdbx_strand_id
1 'polypeptide(L)' 'MTTTMSRYIDPLTDFGFKHLFGSEPDKDIMIGFLNALFEGEKHIIDIVYSPTEHQGNQSTEKRVFFDLTCTGTDGE' A
#
# COMPACT_ATOMS: atom_id res chain seq x y z
N MET A 1 -4.84 35.15 -4.01
CA MET A 1 -5.39 33.77 -3.97
C MET A 1 -4.35 32.87 -4.61
N THR A 2 -3.53 32.20 -3.82
CA THR A 2 -2.55 31.23 -4.34
C THR A 2 -3.27 29.91 -4.55
N THR A 3 -3.61 29.59 -5.79
CA THR A 3 -4.11 28.27 -6.16
C THR A 3 -3.00 27.27 -5.87
N THR A 4 -3.09 26.56 -4.74
CA THR A 4 -2.28 25.37 -4.50
C THR A 4 -2.66 24.37 -5.58
N MET A 5 -1.86 24.26 -6.65
CA MET A 5 -1.98 23.15 -7.57
C MET A 5 -1.81 21.86 -6.76
N SER A 6 -2.89 21.10 -6.62
CA SER A 6 -2.83 19.76 -6.07
C SER A 6 -1.80 18.98 -6.88
N ARG A 7 -0.69 18.59 -6.26
CA ARG A 7 0.35 17.83 -6.93
C ARG A 7 -0.12 16.39 -7.04
N TYR A 8 -0.25 15.90 -8.27
CA TYR A 8 -0.59 14.51 -8.53
C TYR A 8 0.53 13.58 -8.06
N ILE A 9 0.14 12.40 -7.59
CA ILE A 9 1.06 11.32 -7.23
C ILE A 9 0.99 10.29 -8.36
N ASP A 10 2.14 9.95 -8.92
CA ASP A 10 2.25 8.85 -9.87
C ASP A 10 2.47 7.53 -9.10
N PRO A 11 1.46 6.63 -9.04
CA PRO A 11 1.54 5.38 -8.28
C PRO A 11 2.57 4.40 -8.87
N LEU A 12 3.04 4.61 -10.11
CA LEU A 12 4.05 3.76 -10.76
C LEU A 12 5.48 4.11 -10.34
N THR A 13 5.67 5.21 -9.61
CA THR A 13 6.97 5.57 -9.04
C THR A 13 7.16 4.92 -7.67
N ASP A 14 8.40 4.59 -7.31
CA ASP A 14 8.75 4.08 -5.97
C ASP A 14 8.24 4.99 -4.84
N PHE A 15 8.36 6.31 -5.03
CA PHE A 15 7.83 7.30 -4.11
C PHE A 15 6.31 7.24 -4.03
N GLY A 16 5.61 7.28 -5.16
CA GLY A 16 4.15 7.33 -5.18
C GLY A 16 3.54 6.05 -4.63
N PHE A 17 4.12 4.90 -4.96
CA PHE A 17 3.70 3.62 -4.41
C PHE A 17 3.89 3.60 -2.88
N LYS A 18 5.08 3.94 -2.37
CA LYS A 18 5.32 4.02 -0.91
C LYS A 18 4.42 5.03 -0.21
N HIS A 19 4.15 6.17 -0.84
CA HIS A 19 3.33 7.22 -0.26
C HIS A 19 1.86 6.82 -0.17
N LEU A 20 1.33 6.12 -1.18
CA LEU A 20 -0.06 5.70 -1.20
C LEU A 20 -0.32 4.43 -0.38
N PHE A 21 0.68 3.56 -0.26
CA PHE A 21 0.49 2.18 0.18
C PHE A 21 1.38 1.75 1.35
N GLY A 22 2.34 2.58 1.76
CA GLY A 22 3.40 2.18 2.70
C GLY A 22 3.24 2.66 4.13
N SER A 23 2.09 3.24 4.50
CA SER A 23 1.89 3.81 5.84
C SER A 23 0.51 3.49 6.41
N GLU A 24 0.46 3.24 7.73
CA GLU A 24 -0.79 3.00 8.47
C GLU A 24 -1.86 4.10 8.29
N PRO A 25 -1.52 5.41 8.24
CA PRO A 25 -2.49 6.46 7.93
C PRO A 25 -3.25 6.29 6.59
N ASP A 26 -2.63 5.64 5.60
CA ASP A 26 -3.17 5.49 4.25
C ASP A 26 -3.72 4.08 3.98
N LYS A 27 -3.94 3.32 5.05
CA LYS A 27 -4.38 1.92 5.02
C LYS A 27 -5.68 1.69 4.24
N ASP A 28 -6.60 2.64 4.27
CA ASP A 28 -7.86 2.58 3.52
C ASP A 28 -7.62 2.51 1.99
N ILE A 29 -6.56 3.17 1.50
CA ILE A 29 -6.19 3.14 0.08
C ILE A 29 -5.70 1.74 -0.29
N MET A 30 -4.87 1.12 0.56
CA MET A 30 -4.41 -0.24 0.36
C MET A 30 -5.58 -1.25 0.42
N ILE A 31 -6.46 -1.14 1.42
CA ILE A 31 -7.65 -2.00 1.53
C ILE A 31 -8.53 -1.87 0.28
N GLY A 32 -8.79 -0.66 -0.18
CA GLY A 32 -9.55 -0.42 -1.42
C GLY A 32 -8.89 -1.05 -2.65
N PHE A 33 -7.57 -0.91 -2.78
CA PHE A 33 -6.81 -1.53 -3.86
C PHE A 33 -6.88 -3.06 -3.83
N LEU A 34 -6.69 -3.67 -2.65
CA LEU A 34 -6.76 -5.13 -2.50
C LEU A 34 -8.19 -5.65 -2.75
N ASN A 35 -9.22 -4.96 -2.27
CA ASN A 35 -10.61 -5.35 -2.52
C ASN A 35 -11.00 -5.24 -4.00
N ALA A 36 -10.44 -4.29 -4.75
CA ALA A 36 -10.58 -4.25 -6.20
C ALA A 36 -9.85 -5.41 -6.88
N LEU A 37 -8.71 -5.84 -6.34
CA LEU A 37 -7.93 -6.96 -6.88
C LEU A 37 -8.60 -8.33 -6.61
N PHE A 38 -9.21 -8.50 -5.44
CA PHE A 38 -9.87 -9.74 -5.00
C PHE A 38 -11.39 -9.73 -5.18
N GLU A 39 -11.91 -8.86 -6.04
CA GLU A 39 -13.35 -8.74 -6.28
C GLU A 39 -13.97 -10.11 -6.65
N GLY A 40 -14.98 -10.54 -5.89
CA GLY A 40 -15.65 -11.82 -6.07
C GLY A 40 -15.00 -13.01 -5.35
N GLU A 41 -13.84 -12.82 -4.72
CA GLU A 41 -13.13 -13.85 -3.96
C GLU A 41 -13.13 -13.57 -2.45
N LYS A 42 -12.70 -12.37 -2.05
CA LYS A 42 -12.54 -11.98 -0.64
C LYS A 42 -12.92 -10.53 -0.41
N HIS A 43 -13.28 -10.20 0.83
CA HIS A 43 -13.44 -8.82 1.27
C HIS A 43 -12.60 -8.55 2.51
N ILE A 44 -11.57 -7.74 2.35
CA ILE A 44 -10.62 -7.35 3.40
C ILE A 44 -11.19 -6.14 4.14
N ILE A 45 -11.24 -6.24 5.46
CA ILE A 45 -11.71 -5.18 6.36
C ILE A 45 -10.58 -4.54 7.16
N ASP A 46 -9.45 -5.23 7.30
CA ASP A 46 -8.27 -4.74 8.01
C ASP A 46 -6.98 -5.30 7.41
N ILE A 47 -5.88 -4.57 7.58
CA ILE A 47 -4.52 -5.02 7.23
C ILE A 47 -3.51 -4.59 8.29
N VAL A 48 -2.48 -5.39 8.56
CA VAL A 48 -1.38 -4.98 9.43
C VAL A 48 -0.09 -5.05 8.63
N TYR A 49 0.65 -3.94 8.59
CA TYR A 49 1.98 -3.91 7.99
C TYR A 49 2.95 -4.67 8.89
N SER A 50 3.57 -5.71 8.33
CA SER A 50 4.62 -6.43 9.05
C SER A 50 5.93 -5.62 8.99
N PRO A 51 6.78 -5.70 10.04
CA PRO A 51 8.08 -5.05 10.02
C PRO A 51 8.89 -5.52 8.82
N THR A 52 9.19 -4.61 7.89
CA THR A 52 9.99 -4.90 6.71
C THR A 52 11.48 -4.89 7.10
N GLU A 53 11.94 -5.88 7.88
CA GLU A 53 13.37 -6.03 8.18
C GLU A 53 14.10 -6.67 7.00
N HIS A 54 14.30 -5.92 5.92
CA HIS A 54 15.24 -6.28 4.87
C HIS A 54 16.15 -5.11 4.50
N GLN A 55 17.27 -4.97 5.23
CA GLN A 55 18.47 -4.29 4.72
C GLN A 55 19.04 -5.11 3.56
N GLY A 56 18.44 -4.97 2.38
CA GLY A 56 18.97 -5.52 1.13
C GLY A 56 20.17 -4.70 0.66
N ASN A 57 21.36 -5.30 0.73
CA ASN A 57 22.66 -4.65 0.50
C ASN A 57 22.97 -4.36 -1.00
N GLN A 58 21.97 -4.11 -1.86
CA GLN A 58 22.19 -3.96 -3.31
C GLN A 58 21.47 -2.77 -3.93
N SER A 59 22.27 -1.87 -4.51
CA SER A 59 21.92 -0.58 -5.11
C SER A 59 21.15 -0.64 -6.44
N THR A 60 20.69 -1.82 -6.88
CA THR A 60 20.32 -2.04 -8.29
C THR A 60 18.91 -2.57 -8.54
N GLU A 61 18.13 -2.92 -7.51
CA GLU A 61 16.71 -3.30 -7.69
C GLU A 61 15.81 -2.52 -6.73
N LYS A 62 15.12 -1.51 -7.27
CA LYS A 62 14.09 -0.73 -6.55
C LYS A 62 12.81 -1.55 -6.40
N ARG A 63 12.86 -2.67 -5.68
CA ARG A 63 11.67 -3.45 -5.36
C ARG A 63 11.27 -3.17 -3.92
N VAL A 64 10.11 -2.53 -3.76
CA VAL A 64 9.47 -2.35 -2.47
C VAL A 64 8.57 -3.56 -2.25
N PHE A 65 8.78 -4.26 -1.15
CA PHE A 65 7.92 -5.35 -0.74
C PHE A 65 7.20 -4.93 0.53
N PHE A 66 5.87 -5.11 0.54
CA PHE A 66 5.05 -4.92 1.73
C PHE A 66 4.50 -6.28 2.12
N ASP A 67 4.86 -6.71 3.33
CA ASP A 67 4.25 -7.88 3.95
C ASP A 67 3.03 -7.43 4.73
N LEU A 68 1.86 -7.91 4.32
CA LEU A 68 0.57 -7.54 4.88
C LEU A 68 -0.09 -8.77 5.49
N THR A 69 -0.53 -8.65 6.74
CA THR A 69 -1.52 -9.57 7.31
C THR A 69 -2.89 -8.97 7.05
N CYS A 70 -3.75 -9.65 6.29
CA CYS A 70 -5.11 -9.18 6.00
C CYS A 70 -6.11 -9.88 6.89
N THR A 71 -7.14 -9.17 7.34
CA THR A 71 -8.31 -9.75 8.00
C THR A 71 -9.54 -9.57 7.11
N GLY A 72 -10.20 -10.68 6.79
CA GLY A 72 -11.42 -10.69 5.99
C GLY A 72 -12.69 -10.48 6.81
N THR A 73 -13.83 -10.39 6.12
CA THR A 73 -15.15 -10.22 6.76
C THR A 73 -15.56 -11.39 7.64
N ASP A 74 -15.07 -12.60 7.35
CA ASP A 74 -15.37 -13.81 8.12
C ASP A 74 -14.35 -14.03 9.24
N GLY A 75 -13.41 -13.11 9.42
CA GLY A 75 -12.36 -13.14 10.44
C GLY A 75 -11.16 -14.01 10.06
N GLU A 76 -11.05 -14.42 8.79
CA GLU A 76 -9.91 -15.13 8.23
C GLU A 76 -8.66 -14.25 8.01
#